data_AF-A0A520BA12-F1
#
_entry.id   AF-A0A520BA12-F1
#
_cell.length_a   1.000
_cell.length_b   1.000
_cell.length_c   1.000
_cell.angle_alpha   90.00
_cell.angle_beta   90.00
_cell.angle_gamma   90.00
#
_symmetry.space_group_name_H-M   'P 1'
#
loop_
_entity.id
_entity.type
_entity.pdbx_description
1 polymer ?
#
loop_
_entity_poly.entity_id
_entity_poly.type
_entity_poly.pdbx_seq_one_letter_code
_entity_poly.pdbx_strand_id
1 'polypeptide(L)'
;MKTVEEKRPVDLLFDKYAESHQNQTNELIHWLCVPLIVFSLLGLVWQIPFPHLDFLGQYNGYLNWASFLIAFAMYYYFTLSPVLFFIMIWIIGLMSYIIVKIELMVGLGSSTAYLIYASIFVLAWVGQFIGHKIEGKKPN
;
A
#
# COMPACT_ATOMS: atom_id res chain seq x y z
N MET A 1 4.95 8.28 -41.43
CA MET A 1 4.93 6.95 -40.78
C MET A 1 4.73 7.21 -39.29
N LYS A 2 3.53 6.94 -38.72
CA LYS A 2 3.32 7.10 -37.28
C LYS A 2 4.09 5.98 -36.59
N THR A 3 5.11 6.32 -35.82
CA THR A 3 5.77 5.38 -34.91
C THR A 3 4.69 4.87 -33.95
N VAL A 4 4.41 3.57 -33.98
CA VAL A 4 3.60 2.94 -32.94
C VAL A 4 4.43 3.03 -31.68
N GLU A 5 4.05 3.91 -30.77
CA GLU A 5 4.72 4.07 -29.49
C GLU A 5 4.46 2.79 -28.68
N GLU A 6 5.53 2.05 -28.39
CA GLU A 6 5.44 0.80 -27.63
C GLU A 6 5.03 1.14 -26.18
N LYS A 7 3.85 0.68 -25.77
CA LYS A 7 3.31 0.94 -24.43
C LYS A 7 4.16 0.25 -23.37
N ARG A 8 4.54 0.98 -22.32
CA ARG A 8 5.25 0.39 -21.17
C ARG A 8 4.27 -0.48 -20.36
N PRO A 9 4.77 -1.42 -19.54
CA PRO A 9 3.91 -2.24 -18.68
C PRO A 9 2.95 -1.42 -17.81
N VAL A 10 3.42 -0.28 -17.27
CA VAL A 10 2.59 0.63 -16.47
C VAL A 10 1.41 1.23 -17.27
N ASP A 11 1.61 1.52 -18.56
CA ASP A 11 0.57 2.14 -19.39
C ASP A 11 -0.58 1.16 -19.64
N LEU A 12 -0.26 -0.14 -19.83
CA LEU A 12 -1.26 -1.20 -19.97
C LEU A 12 -2.09 -1.39 -18.69
N LEU A 13 -1.48 -1.21 -17.51
CA LEU A 13 -2.19 -1.28 -16.23
C LEU A 13 -3.16 -0.11 -16.08
N PHE A 14 -2.75 1.10 -16.49
CA PHE A 14 -3.61 2.28 -16.45
C PHE A 14 -4.77 2.20 -17.44
N ASP A 15 -4.55 1.69 -18.66
CA ASP A 15 -5.62 1.46 -19.63
C ASP A 15 -6.69 0.51 -19.05
N LYS A 16 -6.26 -0.61 -18.47
CA LYS A 16 -7.16 -1.59 -17.85
C LYS A 16 -7.90 -1.00 -16.64
N TYR A 17 -7.23 -0.17 -15.84
CA TYR A 17 -7.85 0.52 -14.72
C TYR A 17 -8.97 1.46 -15.20
N ALA A 18 -8.69 2.24 -16.26
CA ALA A 18 -9.65 3.16 -16.84
C ALA A 18 -10.91 2.45 -17.38
N GLU A 19 -10.80 1.26 -17.97
CA GLU A 19 -11.95 0.49 -18.46
C GLU A 19 -13.00 0.18 -17.38
N SER A 20 -12.60 0.04 -16.11
CA SER A 20 -13.49 -0.31 -15.00
C SER A 20 -13.78 0.80 -14.00
N HIS A 21 -13.21 2.00 -14.19
CA HIS A 21 -13.40 3.15 -13.31
C HIS A 21 -13.87 4.36 -14.12
N GLN A 22 -15.16 4.38 -14.46
CA GLN A 22 -15.78 5.45 -15.21
C GLN A 22 -16.59 6.39 -14.32
N ASN A 23 -17.05 5.91 -13.15
CA ASN A 23 -17.80 6.74 -12.21
C ASN A 23 -16.85 7.55 -11.31
N GLN A 24 -16.94 8.88 -11.39
CA GLN A 24 -16.12 9.81 -10.60
C GLN A 24 -16.24 9.60 -9.08
N THR A 25 -17.42 9.19 -8.59
CA THR A 25 -17.61 8.91 -7.16
C THR A 25 -16.88 7.63 -6.75
N ASN A 26 -16.93 6.59 -7.57
CA ASN A 26 -16.19 5.36 -7.33
C ASN A 26 -14.68 5.62 -7.37
N GLU A 27 -14.20 6.37 -8.36
CA GLU A 27 -12.79 6.74 -8.49
C GLU A 27 -12.29 7.52 -7.26
N LEU A 28 -13.07 8.47 -6.75
CA LEU A 28 -12.71 9.22 -5.54
C LEU A 28 -12.65 8.31 -4.30
N ILE A 29 -13.62 7.41 -4.15
CA ILE A 29 -13.64 6.41 -3.08
C ILE A 29 -12.40 5.52 -3.17
N HIS A 30 -12.01 5.11 -4.38
CA HIS A 30 -10.79 4.33 -4.63
C HIS A 30 -9.53 5.07 -4.25
N TRP A 31 -9.42 6.31 -4.70
CA TRP A 31 -8.26 7.14 -4.43
C TRP A 31 -8.01 7.36 -2.93
N LEU A 32 -9.07 7.36 -2.11
CA LEU A 32 -8.96 7.41 -0.65
C LEU A 32 -8.74 6.04 0.00
N CYS A 33 -9.56 5.04 -0.36
CA CYS A 33 -9.59 3.76 0.35
C CYS A 33 -8.36 2.90 0.03
N VAL A 34 -7.85 2.92 -1.20
CA VAL A 34 -6.71 2.09 -1.60
C VAL A 34 -5.44 2.45 -0.80
N PRO A 35 -5.02 3.73 -0.69
CA PRO A 35 -3.90 4.10 0.17
C PRO A 35 -4.11 3.71 1.64
N LEU A 36 -5.34 3.82 2.17
CA LEU A 36 -5.66 3.42 3.55
C LEU A 36 -5.58 1.90 3.77
N ILE A 37 -6.00 1.11 2.78
CA ILE A 37 -5.84 -0.35 2.79
C ILE A 37 -4.36 -0.72 2.77
N VAL A 38 -3.57 -0.10 1.90
CA VAL A 38 -2.10 -0.34 1.83
C VAL A 38 -1.44 0.05 3.15
N PHE A 39 -1.75 1.22 3.70
CA PHE A 39 -1.23 1.71 4.98
C PHE A 39 -1.57 0.75 6.13
N SER A 40 -2.83 0.32 6.23
CA SER A 40 -3.26 -0.57 7.31
C SER A 40 -2.69 -1.98 7.17
N LEU A 41 -2.60 -2.54 5.97
CA LEU A 41 -1.93 -3.82 5.73
C LEU A 41 -0.44 -3.75 6.09
N LEU A 42 0.24 -2.67 5.69
CA LEU A 42 1.64 -2.47 6.03
C LEU A 42 1.82 -2.38 7.55
N GLY A 43 0.95 -1.65 8.25
CA GLY A 43 0.93 -1.56 9.71
C GLY A 43 0.69 -2.90 10.38
N LEU A 44 -0.29 -3.69 9.92
CA LEU A 44 -0.55 -5.04 10.44
C LEU A 44 0.65 -5.98 10.27
N VAL A 45 1.30 -5.97 9.11
CA VAL A 45 2.51 -6.77 8.86
C VAL A 45 3.67 -6.28 9.75
N TRP A 46 3.73 -4.98 10.03
CA TRP A 46 4.71 -4.38 10.93
C TRP A 46 4.62 -4.94 12.36
N GLN A 47 3.41 -5.31 12.79
CA GLN A 47 3.17 -5.85 14.14
C GLN A 47 3.58 -7.30 14.31
N ILE A 48 3.85 -8.04 13.21
CA ILE A 48 4.18 -9.45 13.28
C ILE A 48 5.55 -9.61 13.96
N PRO A 49 5.66 -10.44 15.02
CA PRO A 49 6.94 -10.67 15.70
C PRO A 49 8.03 -11.08 14.70
N PHE A 50 9.14 -10.36 14.75
CA PHE A 50 10.30 -10.61 13.90
C PHE A 50 11.44 -11.20 14.74
N PRO A 51 12.12 -12.26 14.27
CA PRO A 51 13.22 -12.86 14.99
C PRO A 51 14.35 -11.85 15.22
N HIS A 52 14.99 -11.92 16.39
CA HIS A 52 16.22 -11.18 16.62
C HIS A 52 17.33 -11.79 15.77
N LEU A 53 18.04 -10.96 15.02
CA LEU A 53 19.13 -11.39 14.16
C LEU A 53 20.43 -10.79 14.71
N ASP A 54 21.29 -11.63 15.29
CA ASP A 54 22.48 -11.18 16.01
C ASP A 54 23.42 -10.31 15.16
N PHE A 55 23.53 -10.60 13.86
CA PHE A 55 24.35 -9.83 12.93
C PHE A 55 23.87 -8.38 12.71
N LEU A 56 22.61 -8.07 13.04
CA LEU A 56 22.08 -6.71 12.91
C LEU A 56 22.51 -5.81 14.08
N GLY A 57 22.92 -6.37 15.23
CA GLY A 57 23.34 -5.58 16.39
C GLY A 57 22.35 -4.47 16.75
N GLN A 58 22.80 -3.20 16.73
CA GLN A 58 21.98 -2.01 16.98
C GLN A 58 20.85 -1.77 15.98
N TYR A 59 20.91 -2.41 14.81
CA TYR A 59 19.88 -2.29 13.77
C TYR A 59 18.71 -3.27 13.98
N ASN A 60 18.76 -4.13 15.01
CA ASN A 60 17.61 -4.94 15.40
C ASN A 60 16.43 -4.02 15.74
N GLY A 61 15.28 -4.29 15.12
CA GLY A 61 14.08 -3.46 15.21
C GLY A 61 13.86 -2.51 14.01
N TYR A 62 14.89 -2.23 13.20
CA TYR A 62 14.70 -1.51 11.92
C TYR A 62 14.32 -2.44 10.76
N LEU A 63 14.68 -3.72 10.86
CA LEU A 63 14.28 -4.76 9.93
C LEU A 63 13.12 -5.57 10.52
N ASN A 64 12.06 -5.75 9.74
CA ASN A 64 10.93 -6.62 10.07
C ASN A 64 10.31 -7.21 8.79
N TRP A 65 9.20 -7.94 8.93
CA TRP A 65 8.48 -8.52 7.79
C TRP A 65 7.97 -7.47 6.79
N ALA A 66 7.58 -6.28 7.27
CA ALA A 66 7.17 -5.18 6.41
C ALA A 66 8.33 -4.65 5.55
N SER A 67 9.58 -4.67 6.05
CA SER A 67 10.76 -4.30 5.26
C SER A 67 10.92 -5.19 4.03
N PHE A 68 10.73 -6.50 4.16
CA PHE A 68 10.79 -7.43 3.03
C PHE A 68 9.64 -7.19 2.05
N LEU A 69 8.42 -7.02 2.56
CA LEU A 69 7.25 -6.71 1.72
C LEU A 69 7.48 -5.43 0.90
N ILE A 70 8.01 -4.37 1.53
CA ILE A 70 8.38 -3.13 0.87
C ILE A 70 9.45 -3.40 -0.18
N ALA A 71 10.52 -4.13 0.13
CA ALA A 71 11.58 -4.42 -0.83
C ALA A 71 11.05 -5.12 -2.10
N PHE A 72 10.18 -6.13 -1.93
CA PHE A 72 9.54 -6.81 -3.06
C PHE A 72 8.62 -5.88 -3.85
N ALA A 73 7.79 -5.07 -3.17
CA ALA A 73 6.91 -4.11 -3.83
C ALA A 73 7.70 -3.05 -4.61
N MET A 74 8.78 -2.53 -4.03
CA MET A 74 9.65 -1.55 -4.68
C MET A 74 10.36 -2.14 -5.91
N TYR A 75 10.83 -3.39 -5.83
CA TYR A 75 11.36 -4.09 -6.99
C TYR A 75 10.31 -4.20 -8.10
N TYR A 76 9.08 -4.62 -7.76
CA TYR A 76 7.98 -4.68 -8.73
C TYR A 76 7.70 -3.31 -9.38
N TYR A 77 7.57 -2.24 -8.58
CA TYR A 77 7.35 -0.89 -9.13
C TYR A 77 8.50 -0.41 -10.02
N PHE A 78 9.74 -0.76 -9.67
CA PHE A 78 10.90 -0.49 -10.53
C PHE A 78 10.78 -1.16 -11.89
N THR A 79 10.31 -2.41 -11.95
CA THR A 79 10.08 -3.12 -13.22
C THR A 79 8.95 -2.52 -14.07
N LEU A 80 7.98 -1.83 -13.44
CA LEU A 80 6.89 -1.17 -14.14
C LEU A 80 7.29 0.17 -14.75
N SER A 81 7.95 1.03 -13.95
CA SER A 81 8.41 2.35 -14.37
C SER A 81 9.33 2.97 -13.31
N PRO A 82 10.53 3.46 -13.67
CA PRO A 82 11.41 4.17 -12.73
C PRO A 82 10.75 5.39 -12.09
N VAL A 83 9.88 6.11 -12.81
CA VAL A 83 9.16 7.27 -12.27
C VAL A 83 8.18 6.83 -11.19
N LEU A 84 7.43 5.75 -11.44
CA LEU A 84 6.49 5.19 -10.47
C LEU A 84 7.23 4.69 -9.22
N PHE A 85 8.39 4.05 -9.41
CA PHE A 85 9.25 3.64 -8.31
C PHE A 85 9.62 4.80 -7.37
N PHE A 86 10.13 5.92 -7.89
CA PHE A 86 10.49 7.06 -7.03
C PHE A 86 9.27 7.67 -6.33
N ILE A 87 8.11 7.73 -6.98
CA ILE A 87 6.86 8.18 -6.34
C ILE A 87 6.49 7.24 -5.18
N MET A 88 6.58 5.93 -5.39
CA MET A 88 6.25 4.93 -4.38
C MET A 88 7.22 4.94 -3.19
N ILE A 89 8.50 5.29 -3.40
CA ILE A 89 9.44 5.52 -2.27
C ILE A 89 8.87 6.57 -1.31
N TRP A 90 8.41 7.70 -1.84
CA TRP A 90 7.89 8.79 -1.00
C TRP A 90 6.59 8.40 -0.29
N ILE A 91 5.66 7.75 -1.00
CA ILE A 91 4.39 7.31 -0.43
C ILE A 91 4.61 6.29 0.68
N ILE A 92 5.36 5.22 0.40
CA ILE A 92 5.64 4.16 1.38
C ILE A 92 6.52 4.67 2.52
N GLY A 93 7.45 5.59 2.24
CA GLY A 93 8.26 6.26 3.26
C GLY A 93 7.40 7.06 4.23
N LEU A 94 6.44 7.83 3.73
CA LEU A 94 5.48 8.56 4.57
C LEU A 94 4.60 7.62 5.40
N MET A 95 4.08 6.56 4.79
CA MET A 95 3.29 5.54 5.50
C MET A 95 4.11 4.89 6.62
N SER A 96 5.34 4.47 6.33
CA SER A 96 6.26 3.87 7.28
C SER A 96 6.60 4.82 8.43
N TYR A 97 6.82 6.10 8.13
CA TYR A 97 7.02 7.13 9.14
C TYR A 97 5.82 7.24 10.09
N ILE A 98 4.60 7.30 9.55
CA ILE A 98 3.38 7.37 10.36
C ILE A 98 3.20 6.11 11.21
N ILE A 99 3.46 4.91 10.64
CA ILE A 99 3.42 3.65 11.39
C ILE A 99 4.37 3.72 12.57
N VAL A 100 5.64 4.03 12.35
CA VAL A 100 6.63 4.16 13.43
C VAL A 100 6.19 5.16 14.50
N LYS A 101 5.57 6.29 14.12
CA LYS A 101 5.03 7.25 15.08
C LYS A 101 3.89 6.68 15.92
N ILE A 102 2.99 5.89 15.33
CA ILE A 102 1.93 5.18 16.06
C ILE A 102 2.56 4.17 17.02
N GLU A 103 3.51 3.36 16.56
CA GLU A 103 4.19 2.36 17.40
C GLU A 103 4.90 2.98 18.60
N LEU A 104 5.54 4.14 18.43
CA LEU A 104 6.16 4.88 19.52
C LEU A 104 5.14 5.42 20.54
N MET A 105 3.88 5.67 20.12
CA MET A 105 2.83 6.17 21.00
C MET A 105 2.09 5.06 21.76
N VAL A 106 1.81 3.93 21.10
CA VAL A 106 0.95 2.87 21.67
C VAL A 106 1.68 1.56 21.99
N GLY A 107 2.92 1.41 21.50
CA GLY A 107 3.76 0.23 21.68
C GLY A 107 3.63 -0.80 20.56
N LEU A 108 4.78 -1.29 20.08
CA LEU A 108 4.87 -2.35 19.07
C LEU A 108 4.27 -3.66 19.60
N GLY A 109 3.41 -4.27 18.79
CA GLY A 109 2.67 -5.49 19.13
C GLY A 109 1.52 -5.28 20.11
N SER A 110 1.19 -4.02 20.45
CA SER A 110 0.07 -3.72 21.35
C SER A 110 -1.28 -4.01 20.70
N SER A 111 -2.25 -4.45 21.50
CA SER A 111 -3.64 -4.62 21.04
C SER A 111 -4.21 -3.33 20.44
N THR A 112 -3.78 -2.17 20.94
CA THR A 112 -4.18 -0.86 20.42
C THR A 112 -3.68 -0.62 19.01
N ALA A 113 -2.40 -0.90 18.71
CA ALA A 113 -1.86 -0.78 17.35
C ALA A 113 -2.63 -1.68 16.38
N TYR A 114 -2.84 -2.94 16.75
CA TYR A 114 -3.64 -3.89 15.96
C TYR A 114 -5.05 -3.37 15.69
N LEU A 115 -5.74 -2.85 16.71
CA LEU A 115 -7.09 -2.31 16.55
C LEU A 115 -7.13 -1.09 15.63
N ILE A 116 -6.15 -0.18 15.70
CA ILE A 116 -6.06 0.97 14.80
C ILE A 116 -5.98 0.50 13.34
N TYR A 117 -5.03 -0.37 13.02
CA TYR A 117 -4.84 -0.83 11.64
C TYR A 117 -6.00 -1.69 11.15
N ALA A 118 -6.49 -2.63 11.98
CA ALA A 118 -7.63 -3.46 11.62
C ALA A 118 -8.90 -2.63 11.37
N SER A 119 -9.13 -1.59 12.18
CA SER A 119 -10.29 -0.70 12.00
C SER A 119 -10.19 0.09 10.70
N ILE A 120 -9.02 0.66 10.40
CA ILE A 120 -8.78 1.37 9.13
C ILE A 120 -9.00 0.42 7.95
N PHE A 121 -8.46 -0.80 8.02
CA PHE A 121 -8.59 -1.81 6.97
C PHE A 121 -10.06 -2.15 6.70
N VAL A 122 -10.84 -2.46 7.75
CA VAL A 122 -12.26 -2.81 7.62
C VAL A 122 -13.07 -1.63 7.07
N LEU A 123 -12.88 -0.43 7.60
CA LEU A 123 -13.61 0.76 7.16
C LEU A 123 -13.30 1.11 5.69
N ALA A 124 -12.02 1.04 5.30
CA ALA A 124 -11.60 1.31 3.93
C ALA A 124 -12.12 0.25 2.95
N TRP A 125 -12.15 -1.03 3.33
CA TRP A 125 -12.78 -2.08 2.53
C TRP A 125 -14.29 -1.89 2.38
N VAL A 126 -14.99 -1.53 3.46
CA VAL A 126 -16.41 -1.18 3.36
C VAL A 126 -16.62 -0.03 2.37
N GLY A 127 -15.76 0.99 2.42
CA GLY A 127 -15.74 2.08 1.44
C GLY A 127 -15.56 1.57 0.01
N GLN A 128 -14.56 0.73 -0.26
CA GLN A 128 -14.33 0.10 -1.56
C GLN A 128 -15.57 -0.64 -2.09
N PHE A 129 -16.20 -1.47 -1.26
CA PHE A 129 -17.40 -2.20 -1.66
C PHE A 129 -18.56 -1.26 -2.03
N ILE A 130 -18.70 -0.13 -1.33
CA ILE A 130 -19.69 0.89 -1.66
C ILE A 130 -19.37 1.52 -3.02
N GLY A 131 -18.10 1.90 -3.27
CA GLY A 131 -17.65 2.43 -4.56
C GLY A 131 -17.97 1.49 -5.72
N HIS A 132 -17.58 0.23 -5.60
CA HIS A 132 -17.84 -0.79 -6.61
C HIS A 132 -19.33 -1.04 -6.84
N LYS A 133 -20.15 -1.00 -5.78
CA LYS A 133 -21.61 -1.09 -5.91
C LYS A 133 -22.18 0.06 -6.74
N ILE A 134 -21.61 1.26 -6.65
CA ILE A 134 -22.01 2.43 -7.45
C ILE A 134 -21.56 2.27 -8.92
N GLU A 135 -20.38 1.72 -9.16
CA GLU A 135 -19.87 1.43 -10.52
C GLU A 135 -20.62 0.26 -11.21
N GLY A 136 -21.19 -0.67 -10.43
CA GLY A 136 -21.85 -1.87 -10.95
C GLY A 136 -20.87 -2.96 -11.42
N LYS A 137 -19.56 -2.79 -11.17
CA LYS A 137 -18.50 -3.77 -11.44
C LYS A 137 -17.98 -4.35 -10.12
N LYS A 138 -17.47 -5.59 -10.16
CA LYS A 138 -16.91 -6.25 -8.96
C LYS A 138 -15.64 -5.55 -8.49
N PRO A 139 -15.28 -5.69 -7.19
CA PRO A 139 -14.01 -5.20 -6.68
C PRO A 139 -12.81 -5.82 -7.38
N ASN A 140 -11.92 -4.99 -7.90
CA ASN A 140 -10.75 -5.39 -8.68
C ASN A 140 -9.54 -4.50 -8.40
#